data_AF-A0A2H3DHJ2-F1
#
_entry.id   AF-A0A2H3DHJ2-F1
#
_cell.length_a   1.000
_cell.length_b   1.000
_cell.length_c   1.000
_cell.angle_alpha   90.00
_cell.angle_beta   90.00
_cell.angle_gamma   90.00
#
_symmetry.space_group_name_H-M   'P 1'
#
loop_
_entity.id
_entity.type
_entity.pdbx_description
1 polymer ?
#
loop_
_entity_poly.entity_id
_entity_poly.type
_entity_poly.pdbx_seq_one_letter_code
_entity_poly.pdbx_strand_id
1 'polypeptide(L)'
;MRTHTNSQFDVIPSVAQAVQERDRNQCFITGTLLPGDTDLVWMFPPTFYHLAGPTFSVFTQTVQIFVVSLSAAQGCKRIPEFFETASNAAFLHKDLIPFFLDNTFSVDVDDHHRVLVFRDMGPAQNLLPSHLQVTANHGLYDWYLREHFRISLKVNLCDD
;
A
#
# COMPACT_ATOMS: atom_id res chain seq x y z
N MET A 1 9.99 24.69 12.46
CA MET A 1 10.44 23.35 12.87
C MET A 1 9.19 22.57 13.28
N ARG A 2 8.56 21.84 12.33
CA ARG A 2 7.29 21.13 12.59
C ARG A 2 7.61 19.71 13.04
N THR A 3 7.29 19.42 14.29
CA THR A 3 7.16 18.06 14.83
C THR A 3 5.81 17.49 14.38
N HIS A 4 5.80 16.64 13.36
CA HIS A 4 4.66 15.79 13.04
C HIS A 4 5.05 14.35 13.30
N THR A 5 4.78 13.85 14.50
CA THR A 5 4.71 12.41 14.76
C THR A 5 3.37 11.93 14.21
N ASN A 6 3.33 11.58 12.92
CA ASN A 6 2.17 10.91 12.32
C ASN A 6 2.40 9.39 12.40
N SER A 7 2.58 8.90 13.62
CA SER A 7 3.14 7.56 13.92
C SER A 7 2.33 6.37 13.39
N GLN A 8 1.15 6.61 12.81
CA GLN A 8 0.24 5.56 12.35
C GLN A 8 0.47 5.19 10.87
N PHE A 9 0.95 6.13 10.07
CA PHE A 9 1.20 5.94 8.63
C PHE A 9 2.68 5.84 8.31
N ASP A 10 3.54 6.16 9.27
CA ASP A 10 4.98 6.02 9.14
C ASP A 10 5.35 4.54 9.01
N VAL A 11 6.22 4.23 8.05
CA VAL A 11 6.77 2.87 7.89
C VAL A 11 7.80 2.64 8.99
N ILE A 12 7.65 1.52 9.73
CA ILE A 12 8.54 1.23 10.86
C ILE A 12 10.00 1.02 10.39
N PRO A 13 11.01 1.35 11.20
CA PRO A 13 12.41 1.38 10.76
C PRO A 13 12.93 0.07 10.17
N SER A 14 12.54 -1.08 10.74
CA SER A 14 12.95 -2.40 10.23
C SER A 14 12.43 -2.66 8.82
N VAL A 15 11.18 -2.27 8.54
CA VAL A 15 10.57 -2.40 7.23
C VAL A 15 11.14 -1.37 6.27
N ALA A 16 11.34 -0.13 6.72
CA ALA A 16 11.97 0.93 5.93
C ALA A 16 13.35 0.50 5.42
N GLN A 17 14.18 -0.09 6.28
CA GLN A 17 15.49 -0.62 5.88
C GLN A 17 15.35 -1.73 4.84
N ALA A 18 14.46 -2.70 5.06
CA ALA A 18 14.25 -3.81 4.12
C ALA A 18 13.74 -3.33 2.74
N VAL A 19 12.87 -2.32 2.71
CA VAL A 19 12.41 -1.70 1.46
C VAL A 19 13.54 -0.94 0.78
N GLN A 20 14.39 -0.25 1.53
CA GLN A 20 15.57 0.42 0.98
C GLN A 20 16.56 -0.55 0.33
N GLU A 21 16.86 -1.67 0.97
CA GLU A 21 17.73 -2.71 0.43
C GLU A 21 17.16 -3.31 -0.87
N ARG A 22 15.83 -3.48 -0.92
CA ARG A 22 15.11 -4.04 -2.06
C ARG A 22 15.02 -3.08 -3.26
N ASP A 23 14.57 -1.86 -3.01
CA ASP A 23 14.14 -0.93 -4.07
C ASP A 23 15.19 0.15 -4.39
N ARG A 24 16.19 0.35 -3.52
CA ARG A 24 17.22 1.39 -3.69
C ARG A 24 16.62 2.79 -3.94
N ASN A 25 15.57 3.14 -3.19
CA ASN A 25 14.80 4.38 -3.27
C ASN A 25 14.04 4.60 -4.59
N GLN A 26 13.89 3.55 -5.41
CA GLN A 26 13.14 3.63 -6.67
C GLN A 26 11.64 3.77 -6.42
N CYS A 27 11.02 4.79 -7.02
CA CYS A 27 9.58 4.95 -7.03
C CYS A 27 8.91 3.74 -7.72
N PHE A 28 7.99 3.06 -7.03
CA PHE A 28 7.33 1.87 -7.61
C PHE A 28 6.34 2.19 -8.72
N ILE A 29 5.83 3.43 -8.78
CA ILE A 29 4.91 3.88 -9.82
C ILE A 29 5.69 4.38 -11.05
N THR A 30 6.63 5.30 -10.84
CA THR A 30 7.29 6.04 -11.94
C THR A 30 8.63 5.43 -12.37
N GLY A 31 9.20 4.53 -11.55
CA GLY A 31 10.55 4.01 -11.75
C GLY A 31 11.67 5.01 -11.45
N THR A 32 11.35 6.24 -11.02
CA THR A 32 12.31 7.31 -10.74
C THR A 32 13.24 6.91 -9.59
N LEU A 33 14.54 7.08 -9.79
CA LEU A 33 15.61 6.77 -8.82
C LEU A 33 16.19 8.01 -8.13
N LEU A 34 15.64 9.19 -8.38
CA LEU A 34 16.19 10.46 -7.88
C LEU A 34 16.08 10.53 -6.35
N PRO A 35 17.22 10.52 -5.62
CA PRO A 35 17.20 10.61 -4.17
C PRO A 35 16.62 11.97 -3.75
N GLY A 36 15.59 11.95 -2.91
CA GLY A 36 14.93 13.16 -2.41
C GLY A 36 13.55 13.42 -3.01
N ASP A 37 13.19 12.79 -4.12
CA ASP A 37 11.88 12.92 -4.75
C ASP A 37 10.90 11.83 -4.32
N THR A 38 11.39 10.79 -3.65
CA THR A 38 10.60 9.68 -3.12
C THR A 38 10.54 9.68 -1.60
N ASP A 39 9.48 9.09 -1.05
CA ASP A 39 9.33 8.77 0.36
C ASP A 39 8.65 7.41 0.54
N LEU A 40 8.74 6.84 1.74
CA LEU A 40 8.17 5.54 2.06
C LEU A 40 6.68 5.64 2.39
N VAL A 41 5.90 4.75 1.79
CA VAL A 41 4.48 4.60 2.09
C VAL A 41 4.12 3.14 2.30
N TRP A 42 3.15 2.89 3.17
CA TRP A 42 2.42 1.63 3.18
C TRP A 42 1.48 1.58 1.97
N MET A 43 1.49 0.47 1.22
CA MET A 43 0.47 0.21 0.20
C MET A 43 -0.89 -0.03 0.85
N PHE A 44 -0.89 -0.80 1.93
CA PHE A 44 -2.05 -1.01 2.79
C PHE A 44 -1.65 -0.77 4.24
N PRO A 45 -1.97 0.39 4.83
CA PRO A 45 -1.55 0.72 6.20
C PRO A 45 -1.97 -0.37 7.19
N PRO A 46 -1.04 -0.94 7.99
CA PRO A 46 -1.34 -2.03 8.92
C PRO A 46 -2.48 -1.73 9.91
N THR A 47 -2.70 -0.45 10.22
CA THR A 47 -3.80 -0.03 11.10
C THR A 47 -5.19 -0.22 10.50
N PHE A 48 -5.27 -0.38 9.18
CA PHE A 48 -6.50 -0.71 8.45
C PHE A 48 -6.71 -2.21 8.23
N TYR A 49 -5.98 -3.09 8.92
CA TYR A 49 -6.14 -4.54 8.78
C TYR A 49 -7.59 -5.06 8.92
N HIS A 50 -8.41 -4.38 9.72
CA HIS A 50 -9.82 -4.71 9.92
C HIS A 50 -10.69 -4.46 8.67
N LEU A 51 -10.19 -3.67 7.72
CA LEU A 51 -10.84 -3.42 6.44
C LEU A 51 -10.49 -4.48 5.40
N ALA A 52 -9.47 -5.33 5.61
CA ALA A 52 -9.07 -6.35 4.65
C ALA A 52 -10.24 -7.29 4.33
N GLY A 53 -10.41 -7.61 3.04
CA GLY A 53 -11.51 -8.45 2.57
C GLY A 53 -11.52 -9.87 3.16
N PRO A 54 -12.68 -10.58 3.10
CA PRO A 54 -12.81 -11.95 3.62
C PRO A 54 -11.90 -12.97 2.91
N THR A 55 -11.32 -12.62 1.76
CA THR A 55 -10.30 -13.39 1.02
C THR A 55 -9.01 -13.63 1.80
N PHE A 56 -8.71 -12.83 2.83
CA PHE A 56 -7.60 -13.13 3.74
C PHE A 56 -7.78 -14.47 4.47
N SER A 57 -9.02 -14.94 4.60
CA SER A 57 -9.35 -16.24 5.22
C SER A 57 -8.88 -17.45 4.40
N VAL A 58 -8.57 -17.30 3.11
CA VAL A 58 -8.32 -18.43 2.19
C VAL A 58 -6.83 -18.66 1.91
N PHE A 59 -5.98 -17.62 1.96
CA PHE A 59 -4.53 -17.74 1.71
C PHE A 59 -3.73 -18.33 2.89
N THR A 60 -4.36 -18.57 4.03
CA THR A 60 -3.72 -19.12 5.23
C THR A 60 -3.64 -20.66 5.24
N GLN A 61 -4.02 -21.34 4.16
CA GLN A 61 -4.14 -22.81 4.17
C GLN A 61 -2.79 -23.55 4.08
N THR A 62 -1.69 -22.89 3.71
CA THR A 62 -0.34 -23.51 3.58
C THR A 62 0.67 -23.10 4.66
N VAL A 63 0.35 -22.14 5.52
CA VAL A 63 1.15 -21.80 6.70
C VAL A 63 0.25 -22.02 7.91
N GLN A 64 0.57 -22.98 8.78
CA GLN A 64 -0.13 -23.21 10.05
C GLN A 64 -0.10 -21.94 10.92
N ILE A 65 -1.03 -21.03 10.69
CA ILE A 65 -1.32 -19.91 11.57
C ILE A 65 -2.77 -20.12 12.00
N PHE A 66 -2.94 -20.40 13.29
CA PHE A 66 -4.24 -20.54 13.93
C PHE A 66 -5.11 -19.33 13.56
N VAL A 67 -6.18 -19.59 12.80
CA VAL A 67 -7.30 -18.66 12.65
C VAL A 67 -7.88 -18.45 14.04
N VAL A 68 -7.52 -17.33 14.68
CA VAL A 68 -8.29 -16.85 15.82
C VAL A 68 -9.58 -16.29 15.23
N SER A 69 -10.62 -17.11 15.23
CA SER A 69 -11.98 -16.64 15.03
C SER A 69 -12.20 -15.43 15.93
N LEU A 70 -12.41 -14.26 15.33
CA LEU A 70 -12.73 -13.02 16.01
C LEU A 70 -14.15 -13.13 16.59
N SER A 71 -14.32 -13.92 17.66
CA SER A 71 -15.40 -13.67 18.61
C SER A 71 -15.05 -12.37 19.35
N ALA A 72 -15.98 -11.42 19.31
CA ALA A 72 -15.92 -10.16 20.00
C ALA A 72 -15.42 -10.32 21.45
N ALA A 73 -14.18 -9.90 21.71
CA ALA A 73 -13.68 -9.68 23.06
C ALA A 73 -12.83 -8.40 23.03
N GLN A 74 -13.28 -7.40 23.80
CA GLN A 74 -12.55 -6.19 24.12
C GLN A 74 -11.11 -6.51 24.58
N GLY A 75 -10.12 -5.81 24.02
CA GLY A 75 -8.77 -5.75 24.56
C GLY A 75 -7.71 -5.62 23.47
N CYS A 76 -7.11 -4.45 23.35
CA CYS A 76 -5.91 -4.12 22.56
C CYS A 76 -5.68 -4.98 21.31
N LYS A 77 -6.29 -4.59 20.19
CA LYS A 77 -6.09 -5.19 18.87
C LYS A 77 -4.63 -5.00 18.44
N ARG A 78 -3.75 -5.94 18.78
CA ARG A 78 -2.35 -5.96 18.28
C ARG A 78 -2.41 -6.00 16.76
N ILE A 79 -1.76 -5.04 16.09
CA ILE A 79 -1.59 -5.07 14.64
C ILE A 79 -0.94 -6.43 14.31
N PRO A 80 -1.53 -7.24 13.42
CA PRO A 80 -0.92 -8.50 13.10
C PRO A 80 0.43 -8.26 12.42
N GLU A 81 1.50 -8.84 12.97
CA GLU A 81 2.89 -8.64 12.54
C GLU A 81 3.10 -8.95 11.04
N PHE A 82 2.24 -9.78 10.45
CA PHE A 82 2.29 -10.12 9.03
C PHE A 82 1.93 -8.97 8.08
N PHE A 83 1.36 -7.85 8.56
CA PHE A 83 1.15 -6.64 7.74
C PHE A 83 2.38 -5.73 7.70
N GLU A 84 3.30 -5.86 8.66
CA GLU A 84 4.50 -5.04 8.78
C GLU A 84 5.65 -5.69 8.00
N THR A 85 5.48 -5.79 6.68
CA THR A 85 6.45 -6.43 5.78
C THR A 85 6.94 -5.46 4.72
N ALA A 86 8.16 -5.69 4.23
CA ALA A 86 8.69 -4.92 3.10
C ALA A 86 7.76 -5.04 1.87
N SER A 87 7.12 -6.19 1.68
CA SER A 87 6.17 -6.41 0.59
C SER A 87 4.88 -5.58 0.67
N ASN A 88 4.58 -4.94 1.81
CA ASN A 88 3.47 -4.02 2.00
C ASN A 88 3.89 -2.54 1.95
N ALA A 89 5.17 -2.25 1.73
CA ALA A 89 5.68 -0.88 1.68
C ALA A 89 6.50 -0.65 0.42
N ALA A 90 6.55 0.60 -0.02
CA ALA A 90 7.25 0.99 -1.24
C ALA A 90 7.68 2.45 -1.17
N PHE A 91 8.69 2.80 -1.97
CA PHE A 91 8.98 4.21 -2.25
C PHE A 91 8.01 4.75 -3.29
N LEU A 92 7.42 5.91 -3.01
CA LEU A 92 6.52 6.62 -3.90
C LEU A 92 7.00 8.06 -4.09
N HIS A 93 6.79 8.61 -5.28
CA HIS A 93 7.08 10.02 -5.56
C HIS A 93 6.27 10.92 -4.63
N LYS A 94 6.91 11.90 -3.98
CA LYS A 94 6.29 12.74 -2.94
C LYS A 94 5.01 13.43 -3.40
N ASP A 95 4.99 13.92 -4.64
CA ASP A 95 3.81 14.55 -5.23
C ASP A 95 2.64 13.59 -5.48
N LEU A 96 2.87 12.28 -5.47
CA LEU A 96 1.84 11.25 -5.62
C LEU A 96 1.31 10.73 -4.28
N ILE A 97 2.10 10.82 -3.21
CA ILE A 97 1.73 10.33 -1.86
C ILE A 97 0.37 10.81 -1.38
N PRO A 98 0.03 12.11 -1.38
CA PRO A 98 -1.26 12.55 -0.85
C PRO A 98 -2.43 11.94 -1.63
N PHE A 99 -2.30 11.79 -2.95
CA PHE A 99 -3.34 11.23 -3.80
C PHE A 99 -3.47 9.71 -3.64
N PHE A 100 -2.36 9.02 -3.42
CA PHE A 100 -2.38 7.58 -3.17
C PHE A 100 -3.07 7.28 -1.84
N LEU A 101 -2.65 7.94 -0.75
CA LEU A 101 -3.24 7.75 0.58
C LEU A 101 -4.72 8.16 0.66
N ASP A 102 -5.13 9.15 -0.13
CA ASP A 102 -6.52 9.61 -0.22
C ASP A 102 -7.38 8.72 -1.15
N ASN A 103 -6.82 7.67 -1.76
CA ASN A 103 -7.51 6.83 -2.75
C ASN A 103 -7.98 7.61 -3.99
N THR A 104 -7.28 8.68 -4.37
CA THR A 104 -7.60 9.45 -5.59
C THR A 104 -7.21 8.68 -6.87
N PHE A 105 -6.18 7.84 -6.79
CA PHE A 105 -5.82 6.90 -7.84
C PHE A 105 -5.41 5.56 -7.23
N SER A 106 -5.41 4.51 -8.03
CA SER A 106 -5.00 3.17 -7.60
C SER A 106 -4.55 2.31 -8.79
N VAL A 107 -4.15 1.07 -8.51
CA VAL A 107 -3.59 0.14 -9.50
C VAL A 107 -4.49 -1.09 -9.58
N ASP A 108 -5.03 -1.35 -10.77
CA ASP A 108 -5.74 -2.58 -11.07
C ASP A 108 -4.76 -3.66 -11.52
N VAL A 109 -4.37 -4.51 -10.57
CA VAL A 109 -3.48 -5.65 -10.82
C VAL A 109 -4.08 -6.60 -11.85
N ASP A 110 -5.39 -6.79 -11.83
CA ASP A 110 -6.08 -7.79 -12.65
C ASP A 110 -6.33 -7.27 -14.08
N ASP A 111 -6.21 -5.96 -14.32
CA ASP A 111 -6.11 -5.33 -15.65
C ASP A 111 -4.64 -4.94 -15.99
N HIS A 112 -3.74 -5.92 -15.95
CA HIS A 112 -2.31 -5.73 -16.32
C HIS A 112 -1.61 -4.59 -15.57
N HIS A 113 -1.92 -4.40 -14.29
CA HIS A 113 -1.40 -3.31 -13.46
C HIS A 113 -1.69 -1.92 -14.01
N ARG A 114 -2.86 -1.74 -14.61
CA ARG A 114 -3.34 -0.45 -15.09
C ARG A 114 -3.49 0.54 -13.94
N VAL A 115 -3.01 1.76 -14.15
CA VAL A 115 -3.21 2.86 -13.20
C VAL A 115 -4.54 3.54 -13.51
N LEU A 116 -5.40 3.63 -12.50
CA LEU A 116 -6.72 4.24 -12.60
C LEU A 116 -6.79 5.48 -11.72
N VAL A 117 -7.22 6.59 -12.31
CA VAL A 117 -7.43 7.87 -11.64
C VAL A 117 -8.94 8.06 -11.47
N PHE A 118 -9.39 8.24 -10.23
CA PHE A 118 -10.80 8.40 -9.89
C PHE A 118 -11.21 9.87 -9.75
N ARG A 119 -10.30 10.72 -9.26
CA ARG A 119 -10.53 12.16 -9.06
C ARG A 119 -9.37 12.96 -9.65
N ASP A 120 -9.63 14.24 -9.96
CA ASP A 120 -8.61 15.14 -10.52
C ASP A 120 -7.40 15.28 -9.59
N MET A 121 -6.20 15.12 -10.16
CA MET A 121 -4.92 15.24 -9.47
C MET A 121 -4.13 16.49 -9.93
N GLY A 122 -4.70 17.27 -10.86
CA GLY A 122 -4.01 18.39 -11.49
C GLY A 122 -2.69 17.96 -12.14
N PRO A 123 -1.61 18.75 -12.01
CA PRO A 123 -0.32 18.46 -12.66
C PRO A 123 0.33 17.13 -12.24
N ALA A 124 0.04 16.62 -11.05
CA ALA A 124 0.62 15.38 -10.54
C ALA A 124 0.22 14.15 -11.38
N GLN A 125 -0.91 14.21 -12.07
CA GLN A 125 -1.36 13.13 -12.97
C GLN A 125 -0.35 12.83 -14.09
N ASN A 126 0.44 13.82 -14.52
CA ASN A 126 1.45 13.64 -15.57
C ASN A 126 2.62 12.74 -15.14
N LEU A 127 2.77 12.48 -13.84
CA LEU A 127 3.76 11.54 -13.32
C LEU A 127 3.30 10.09 -13.45
N LEU A 128 1.99 9.84 -13.59
CA LEU A 128 1.44 8.49 -13.62
C LEU A 128 1.66 7.84 -14.99
N PRO A 129 2.23 6.62 -15.04
CA PRO A 129 2.17 5.82 -16.26
C PRO A 129 0.74 5.30 -16.46
N SER A 130 0.43 4.82 -17.67
CA SER A 130 -0.85 4.13 -17.91
C SER A 130 -0.90 2.76 -17.23
N HIS A 131 0.25 2.09 -17.11
CA HIS A 131 0.40 0.78 -16.48
C HIS A 131 1.73 0.73 -15.72
N LEU A 132 1.75 0.01 -14.61
CA LEU A 132 3.00 -0.23 -13.90
C LEU A 132 3.90 -1.18 -14.68
N GLN A 133 5.19 -0.85 -14.68
CA GLN A 133 6.21 -1.74 -15.22
C GLN A 133 6.56 -2.76 -14.16
N VAL A 134 5.90 -3.91 -14.18
CA VAL A 134 6.17 -5.01 -13.25
C VAL A 134 7.32 -5.85 -13.79
N THR A 135 8.49 -5.68 -13.21
CA THR A 135 9.62 -6.57 -13.41
C THR A 135 9.43 -7.80 -12.51
N ALA A 136 9.62 -9.00 -13.08
CA ALA A 136 9.30 -10.29 -12.46
C ALA A 136 9.95 -10.60 -11.09
N ASN A 137 10.81 -9.71 -10.59
CA ASN A 137 11.54 -9.85 -9.33
C ASN A 137 11.23 -8.75 -8.30
N HIS A 138 10.30 -7.83 -8.55
CA HIS A 138 10.03 -6.71 -7.65
C HIS A 138 8.95 -7.04 -6.64
N GLY A 139 9.36 -7.71 -5.56
CA GLY A 139 9.24 -7.22 -4.17
C GLY A 139 7.88 -6.91 -3.53
N LEU A 140 6.95 -6.30 -4.26
CA LEU A 140 5.64 -5.90 -3.82
C LEU A 140 4.69 -7.08 -4.00
N TYR A 141 3.90 -7.36 -2.97
CA TYR A 141 2.92 -8.42 -3.07
C TYR A 141 1.62 -7.83 -3.62
N ASP A 142 1.23 -8.27 -4.82
CA ASP A 142 0.03 -7.82 -5.53
C ASP A 142 -1.23 -7.79 -4.66
N TRP A 143 -1.30 -8.67 -3.65
CA TRP A 143 -2.41 -8.70 -2.70
C TRP A 143 -2.65 -7.34 -2.03
N TYR A 144 -1.60 -6.62 -1.63
CA TYR A 144 -1.76 -5.30 -0.99
C TYR A 144 -2.27 -4.25 -1.98
N LEU A 145 -1.83 -4.31 -3.25
CA LEU A 145 -2.35 -3.44 -4.31
C LEU A 145 -3.83 -3.74 -4.60
N ARG A 146 -4.22 -5.02 -4.63
CA ARG A 146 -5.63 -5.42 -4.77
C ARG A 146 -6.49 -4.89 -3.62
N GLU A 147 -6.02 -4.97 -2.38
CA GLU A 147 -6.78 -4.42 -1.24
C GLU A 147 -6.86 -2.90 -1.27
N HIS A 148 -5.76 -2.21 -1.62
CA HIS A 148 -5.77 -0.77 -1.86
C HIS A 148 -6.80 -0.42 -2.94
N PHE A 149 -6.79 -1.10 -4.09
CA PHE A 149 -7.74 -0.93 -5.18
C PHE A 149 -9.19 -1.15 -4.75
N ARG A 150 -9.47 -2.23 -4.02
CA ARG A 150 -10.81 -2.52 -3.49
C ARG A 150 -11.32 -1.40 -2.58
N ILE A 151 -10.46 -0.84 -1.72
CA ILE A 151 -10.81 0.31 -0.88
C ILE A 151 -11.03 1.55 -1.74
N SER A 152 -10.17 1.80 -2.72
CA SER A 152 -10.33 2.95 -3.61
C SER A 152 -11.65 2.89 -4.38
N LEU A 153 -12.05 1.73 -4.89
CA LEU A 153 -13.36 1.54 -5.52
C LEU A 153 -14.49 1.85 -4.55
N LYS A 154 -14.42 1.34 -3.31
CA LYS A 154 -15.46 1.58 -2.30
C LYS A 154 -15.62 3.08 -2.01
N VAL A 155 -14.51 3.80 -1.81
CA VAL A 155 -14.51 5.24 -1.50
C VAL A 155 -14.91 6.11 -2.68
N ASN A 156 -14.71 5.66 -3.93
CA ASN A 156 -14.99 6.49 -5.10
C ASN A 156 -16.29 6.15 -5.84
N LEU A 157 -16.79 4.93 -5.71
CA LEU A 157 -17.92 4.43 -6.50
C LEU A 157 -19.09 3.94 -5.64
N CYS A 158 -18.87 3.67 -4.35
CA CYS A 158 -19.89 3.13 -3.46
C CYS A 158 -20.33 4.13 -2.37
N ASP A 159 -20.05 5.43 -2.56
CA ASP A 159 -20.60 6.48 -1.72
C ASP A 159 -22.11 6.65 -2.03
N ASP A 160 -22.94 6.06 -1.16
CA ASP A 160 -24.31 6.47 -0.83
C ASP A 160 -24.31 7.19 0.53
#